data_AF-A0A2V9MCC4-F1
#
_entry.id   AF-A0A2V9MCC4-F1
#
_cell.length_a   1.000
_cell.length_b   1.000
_cell.length_c   1.000
_cell.angle_alpha   90.00
_cell.angle_beta   90.00
_cell.angle_gamma   90.00
#
_symmetry.space_group_name_H-M   'P 1'
#
loop_
_entity.id
_entity.type
_entity.pdbx_description
1 polymer ?
#
loop_
_entity_poly.entity_id
_entity_poly.type
_entity_poly.pdbx_seq_one_letter_code
_entity_poly.pdbx_strand_id
1 'polypeptide(L)' 'MWKPGRRDFLKTGAAFTTLIFTGRLRGANDRLTAGFIGVGVMGSENLGVALEHDVEVKAVCDVYQLHLEKAG' A
#
# COMPACT_ATOMS: atom_id res chain seq x y z
N MET A 1 5.76 27.22 -42.53
CA MET A 1 6.49 26.24 -41.68
C MET A 1 5.85 26.23 -40.30
N TRP A 2 5.04 25.22 -39.99
CA TRP A 2 4.33 25.11 -38.70
C TRP A 2 5.32 24.73 -37.58
N LYS A 3 5.33 25.49 -36.48
CA LYS A 3 6.10 25.17 -35.27
C LYS A 3 5.12 24.79 -34.15
N PRO A 4 5.13 23.54 -33.66
CA PRO A 4 4.29 23.13 -32.55
C PRO A 4 4.55 24.01 -31.31
N GLY A 5 3.49 24.50 -30.69
CA GLY A 5 3.58 25.31 -29.47
C GLY A 5 3.57 24.44 -28.20
N ARG A 6 3.89 25.06 -27.05
CA ARG A 6 3.82 24.39 -25.73
C ARG A 6 2.46 23.71 -25.47
N ARG A 7 1.37 24.29 -25.99
CA ARG A 7 0.00 23.76 -25.87
C ARG A 7 -0.23 22.50 -26.71
N ASP A 8 0.47 22.35 -27.83
CA ASP A 8 0.37 21.15 -28.67
C ASP A 8 1.16 19.98 -28.06
N PHE A 9 2.29 20.30 -27.38
CA PHE A 9 3.03 19.34 -26.56
C PHE A 9 2.19 18.82 -25.38
N LEU A 10 1.52 19.71 -24.64
CA LEU A 10 0.64 19.31 -23.52
C LEU A 10 -0.56 18.46 -23.98
N LYS A 11 -1.13 18.75 -25.15
CA LYS A 11 -2.19 17.92 -25.75
C LYS A 11 -1.71 16.51 -26.09
N THR A 12 -0.44 16.36 -26.48
CA THR A 12 0.17 15.06 -26.77
C THR A 12 0.41 14.26 -25.48
N GLY A 13 0.79 14.93 -24.38
CA GLY A 13 0.98 14.30 -23.06
C GLY A 13 -0.32 13.87 -22.37
N ALA A 14 -1.42 14.62 -22.55
CA ALA A 14 -2.72 14.31 -21.96
C ALA A 14 -3.32 12.97 -22.44
N ALA A 15 -2.89 12.46 -23.61
CA ALA A 15 -3.28 11.13 -24.09
C ALA A 15 -2.54 9.98 -23.37
N PHE A 16 -1.42 10.26 -22.71
CA PHE A 16 -0.61 9.27 -21.98
C PHE A 16 -0.81 9.30 -20.45
N THR A 17 -1.47 10.32 -19.89
CA THR A 17 -1.66 10.46 -18.44
C THR A 17 -2.63 9.44 -17.84
N THR A 18 -3.48 8.81 -18.65
CA THR A 18 -4.39 7.74 -18.18
C THR A 18 -3.69 6.38 -18.05
N LEU A 19 -2.51 6.20 -18.67
CA LEU A 19 -1.79 4.92 -18.72
C LEU A 19 -0.84 4.69 -17.53
N ILE A 20 -0.43 5.74 -16.82
CA ILE A 20 0.46 5.65 -15.65
C ILE A 20 -0.21 5.09 -14.38
N PHE A 21 -1.54 4.95 -14.38
CA PHE A 21 -2.32 4.39 -13.25
C PHE A 21 -3.04 3.07 -13.61
N THR A 22 -2.52 2.30 -14.57
CA THR A 22 -3.24 1.14 -15.15
C THR A 22 -3.16 -0.17 -14.36
N GLY A 23 -2.65 -0.19 -13.13
CA GLY A 23 -2.64 -1.43 -12.37
C GLY A 23 -2.56 -1.21 -10.88
N ARG A 24 -3.66 -1.50 -10.17
CA ARG A 24 -3.79 -1.50 -8.70
C ARG A 24 -4.12 -0.15 -8.06
N LEU A 25 -5.03 0.61 -8.65
CA LEU A 25 -5.80 1.56 -7.84
C LEU A 25 -6.60 0.76 -6.81
N ARG A 26 -6.21 0.87 -5.53
CA ARG A 26 -7.03 0.34 -4.44
C ARG A 26 -8.20 1.31 -4.24
N GLY A 27 -9.42 0.82 -4.40
CA GLY A 27 -10.64 1.59 -4.20
C GLY A 27 -10.78 1.99 -2.73
N ALA A 28 -11.61 3.00 -2.45
CA ALA A 28 -11.86 3.46 -1.08
C ALA A 28 -12.45 2.37 -0.16
N ASN A 29 -13.03 1.31 -0.75
CA ASN A 29 -13.57 0.17 -0.02
C ASN A 29 -12.60 -1.03 0.06
N ASP A 30 -11.42 -0.94 -0.56
CA ASP A 30 -10.43 -2.02 -0.51
C ASP A 30 -9.70 -1.98 0.83
N ARG A 31 -9.71 -3.09 1.57
CA ARG A 31 -8.97 -3.21 2.82
C ARG A 31 -7.48 -3.40 2.57
N LEU A 32 -6.67 -2.80 3.43
CA LEU A 32 -5.23 -3.02 3.40
C LEU A 32 -4.94 -4.40 4.00
N THR A 33 -4.48 -5.34 3.19
CA THR A 33 -3.94 -6.61 3.70
C THR A 33 -2.47 -6.44 4.10
N ALA A 34 -2.11 -6.86 5.31
CA ALA A 34 -0.75 -6.75 5.84
C ALA A 34 -0.27 -8.05 6.51
N GLY A 35 1.06 -8.19 6.59
CA GLY A 35 1.73 -9.19 7.41
C GLY A 35 2.80 -8.53 8.27
N PHE A 36 2.96 -9.00 9.50
CA PHE A 36 3.91 -8.44 10.47
C PHE A 36 5.11 -9.37 10.65
N ILE A 37 6.32 -8.84 10.51
CA ILE A 37 7.57 -9.58 10.71
C ILE A 37 8.32 -8.92 11.86
N GLY A 38 8.60 -9.70 12.90
CA GLY A 38 9.06 -9.20 14.19
C GLY A 38 7.89 -8.63 14.98
N VAL A 39 7.33 -9.44 15.88
CA VAL A 39 6.23 -9.07 16.79
C VAL A 39 6.70 -9.05 18.24
N GLY A 40 7.91 -8.52 18.47
CA GLY A 40 8.35 -8.08 19.80
C GLY A 40 7.56 -6.85 20.28
N VAL A 41 8.12 -6.04 21.19
CA VAL A 41 7.41 -4.90 21.80
C VAL A 41 6.85 -3.92 20.76
N MET A 42 7.69 -3.31 19.93
CA MET A 42 7.22 -2.35 18.92
C MET A 42 6.35 -3.00 17.84
N GLY A 43 6.66 -4.25 17.46
CA GLY A 43 5.89 -4.97 16.45
C GLY A 43 4.46 -5.26 16.91
N SER A 44 4.30 -5.61 18.19
CA SER A 44 3.00 -5.85 18.82
C SER A 44 2.17 -4.57 18.95
N GLU A 45 2.78 -3.45 19.33
CA GLU A 45 2.09 -2.15 19.39
C GLU A 45 1.59 -1.73 17.99
N ASN A 46 2.44 -1.86 16.97
CA ASN A 46 2.06 -1.54 15.59
C ASN A 46 0.98 -2.50 15.06
N LEU A 47 1.02 -3.78 15.47
CA LEU A 47 0.00 -4.76 15.14
C LEU A 47 -1.36 -4.35 15.75
N GLY A 48 -1.38 -3.92 17.02
CA GLY A 48 -2.57 -3.40 17.68
C GLY A 48 -3.17 -2.21 16.93
N VAL A 49 -2.34 -1.21 16.63
CA VAL A 49 -2.74 -0.02 15.85
C VAL A 49 -3.31 -0.42 14.47
N ALA A 50 -2.70 -1.38 13.79
CA ALA A 50 -3.21 -1.83 12.49
C ALA A 50 -4.59 -2.49 12.59
N LEU A 51 -4.82 -3.31 13.62
CA LEU A 51 -6.13 -3.93 13.87
C LEU A 51 -7.22 -2.88 14.18
N GLU A 52 -6.87 -1.79 14.87
CA GLU A 52 -7.78 -0.67 15.12
C GLU A 52 -8.15 0.11 13.85
N HIS A 53 -7.27 0.10 12.84
CA HIS A 53 -7.44 0.84 11.58
C HIS A 53 -7.92 0.00 10.38
N ASP A 54 -8.68 -1.07 10.65
CA ASP A 54 -9.29 -1.96 9.63
C ASP A 54 -8.29 -2.58 8.64
N VAL A 55 -7.05 -2.77 9.08
CA VAL A 55 -6.04 -3.53 8.34
C VAL A 55 -6.32 -5.02 8.50
N GLU A 56 -6.43 -5.73 7.38
CA GLU A 56 -6.60 -7.18 7.37
C GLU A 56 -5.23 -7.86 7.55
N VAL A 57 -4.91 -8.20 8.80
CA VAL A 57 -3.67 -8.92 9.13
C VAL A 57 -3.82 -10.40 8.79
N LYS A 58 -3.03 -10.88 7.82
CA LYS A 58 -3.10 -12.28 7.34
C LYS A 58 -2.02 -13.20 7.90
N ALA A 59 -0.93 -12.63 8.39
CA ALA A 59 0.21 -13.39 8.87
C ALA A 59 1.02 -12.59 9.89
N VAL A 60 1.58 -13.30 10.85
CA VAL A 60 2.61 -12.82 11.78
C VAL A 60 3.80 -13.76 11.71
N CYS A 61 5.01 -13.21 11.85
CA CYS A 61 6.26 -13.94 11.82
C CYS A 61 7.19 -13.39 12.91
N ASP A 62 7.78 -14.26 13.72
CA ASP A 62 8.85 -13.93 14.66
C ASP A 62 9.77 -15.14 14.79
N VAL A 63 11.03 -14.90 15.15
CA VAL A 63 11.99 -15.97 15.42
C VAL A 63 11.79 -16.55 16.82
N TYR A 64 11.20 -15.77 17.73
CA TYR A 64 10.92 -16.18 19.10
C TYR A 64 9.46 -16.61 19.24
N GLN A 65 9.26 -17.90 19.47
CA GLN A 65 7.95 -18.55 19.51
C GLN A 65 6.96 -17.88 20.47
N LEU A 66 7.42 -17.40 21.64
CA LEU A 66 6.56 -16.73 22.61
C LEU A 66 5.93 -15.45 22.06
N HIS A 67 6.62 -14.73 21.16
CA HIS A 67 6.04 -13.55 20.52
C HIS A 67 4.97 -13.92 19.50
N LEU A 68 5.15 -15.03 18.77
CA LEU A 68 4.12 -15.56 17.87
C LEU A 68 2.87 -15.99 18.63
N GLU A 69 3.03 -16.71 19.73
CA GLU A 69 1.90 -17.20 20.56
C GLU A 69 1.10 -16.07 21.20
N LYS A 70 1.74 -14.92 21.46
CA LYS A 70 1.07 -13.72 21.98
C LYS A 70 0.36 -12.90 20.90
N ALA A 71 0.80 -13.03 19.64
CA ALA A 71 0.31 -12.23 18.51
C ALA A 71 -0.81 -12.92 17.72
N GLY A 72 -1.00 -14.24 17.89
CA GLY A 72 -2.11 -15.01 17.33
C GLY A 72 -3.30 -15.12 18.29
#